data_AF-D6LDI1-F1
#
_entry.id   AF-D6LDI1-F1
#
_cell.length_a   1.000
_cell.length_b   1.000
_cell.length_c   1.000
_cell.angle_alpha   90.00
_cell.angle_beta   90.00
_cell.angle_gamma   90.00
#
_symmetry.space_group_name_H-M   'P 1'
#
loop_
_entity.id
_entity.type
_entity.pdbx_description
1 polymer ?
#
loop_
_entity_poly.entity_id
_entity_poly.type
_entity_poly.pdbx_seq_one_letter_code
_entity_poly.pdbx_strand_id
1 'polypeptide(L)'
;MKKLFLIFLSLFCISCTGLTAFTQHTANPDDVQKLMAKGALELMTPQERKDYEAGKTVNMIGFQSASRGVVLDKLTSMANLSKGKIDEDVVTAIAMMEKYPGTIFVSDNNDVFVRTIMYLGQSEEGRKLLKGSRFLFINNFNESKVRELAQKYNFKYSFPKLDN
;
A
#
# COMPACT_ATOMS: atom_id res chain seq x y z
N MET A 1 -8.55 -41.84 -23.16
CA MET A 1 -9.06 -40.60 -22.54
C MET A 1 -8.96 -40.70 -21.04
N LYS A 2 -8.16 -39.84 -20.41
CA LYS A 2 -8.31 -39.26 -19.06
C LYS A 2 -7.11 -38.35 -18.86
N LYS A 3 -7.29 -37.04 -19.11
CA LYS A 3 -6.29 -36.00 -18.89
C LYS A 3 -6.26 -35.73 -17.39
N LEU A 4 -5.15 -36.08 -16.73
CA LEU A 4 -4.85 -35.59 -15.37
C LEU A 4 -4.32 -34.15 -15.55
N PHE A 5 -5.13 -33.16 -15.22
CA PHE A 5 -4.65 -31.78 -15.17
C PHE A 5 -3.79 -31.60 -13.92
N LEU A 6 -2.49 -31.34 -14.13
CA LEU A 6 -1.60 -30.76 -13.14
C LEU A 6 -2.16 -29.39 -12.72
N ILE A 7 -2.27 -29.15 -11.42
CA ILE A 7 -2.24 -27.79 -10.87
C ILE A 7 -0.96 -27.69 -10.05
N PHE A 8 0.02 -27.01 -10.66
CA PHE A 8 1.24 -26.57 -9.99
C PHE A 8 0.84 -25.63 -8.85
N LEU A 9 1.10 -26.05 -7.61
CA LEU A 9 1.11 -25.19 -6.44
C LEU A 9 2.40 -24.34 -6.51
N SER A 10 2.41 -23.32 -7.37
CA SER A 10 3.55 -22.40 -7.46
C SER A 10 3.57 -21.54 -6.20
N LEU A 11 4.56 -21.78 -5.35
CA LEU A 11 4.88 -20.96 -4.19
C LEU A 11 4.92 -19.48 -4.58
N PHE A 12 4.16 -18.68 -3.84
CA PHE A 12 4.25 -17.22 -3.80
C PHE A 12 5.66 -16.80 -3.35
N CYS A 13 6.61 -16.72 -4.27
CA CYS A 13 7.88 -16.03 -4.00
C CYS A 13 7.66 -14.52 -4.16
N ILE A 14 7.06 -13.90 -3.14
CA ILE A 14 7.16 -12.46 -2.94
C ILE A 14 8.63 -12.20 -2.59
N SER A 15 9.45 -11.92 -3.59
CA SER A 15 10.84 -11.52 -3.36
C SER A 15 10.84 -10.10 -2.78
N CYS A 16 10.80 -9.99 -1.46
CA CYS A 16 11.11 -8.76 -0.72
C CYS A 16 12.61 -8.44 -0.88
N THR A 17 13.03 -7.97 -2.04
CA THR A 17 14.40 -7.47 -2.21
C THR A 17 14.51 -6.06 -1.61
N GLY A 18 14.81 -6.01 -0.31
CA GLY A 18 15.52 -4.90 0.35
C GLY A 18 14.73 -3.64 0.72
N LEU A 19 13.90 -3.70 1.77
CA LEU A 19 14.04 -2.91 3.01
C LEU A 19 12.87 -3.24 3.97
N THR A 20 13.21 -3.83 5.12
CA THR A 20 12.38 -4.14 6.31
C THR A 20 11.07 -4.94 6.10
N ALA A 21 11.07 -6.14 6.67
CA ALA A 21 9.96 -7.08 6.66
C ALA A 21 8.75 -6.57 7.47
N PHE A 22 7.59 -6.75 6.86
CA PHE A 22 6.22 -6.57 7.34
C PHE A 22 6.04 -7.15 8.77
N THR A 23 5.83 -6.32 9.81
CA THR A 23 5.55 -6.81 11.17
C THR A 23 4.05 -6.80 11.46
N GLN A 24 3.46 -7.98 11.33
CA GLN A 24 2.09 -8.35 11.65
C GLN A 24 1.80 -8.19 13.15
N HIS A 25 0.88 -7.31 13.55
CA HIS A 25 0.46 -7.26 14.96
C HIS A 25 -1.04 -7.45 15.21
N THR A 26 -1.89 -7.69 14.20
CA THR A 26 -3.35 -7.77 14.44
C THR A 26 -4.17 -8.70 13.54
N ALA A 27 -3.58 -9.47 12.62
CA ALA A 27 -4.33 -10.37 11.73
C ALA A 27 -3.58 -11.69 11.48
N ASN A 28 -4.32 -12.77 11.21
CA ASN A 28 -3.77 -14.06 10.81
C ASN A 28 -2.84 -13.86 9.59
N PRO A 29 -1.57 -14.31 9.62
CA PRO A 29 -0.64 -14.20 8.51
C PRO A 29 -1.19 -14.63 7.15
N ASP A 30 -1.98 -15.71 7.13
CA ASP A 30 -2.56 -16.25 5.90
C ASP A 30 -3.62 -15.32 5.31
N ASP A 31 -4.40 -14.67 6.17
CA ASP A 31 -5.42 -13.71 5.77
C ASP A 31 -4.79 -12.43 5.24
N VAL A 32 -3.71 -11.96 5.87
CA VAL A 32 -2.91 -10.83 5.36
C VAL A 32 -2.35 -11.16 3.98
N GLN A 33 -1.83 -12.37 3.77
CA GLN A 33 -1.31 -12.79 2.47
C GLN A 33 -2.40 -12.81 1.38
N LYS A 34 -3.58 -13.35 1.69
CA LYS A 34 -4.74 -13.33 0.77
C LYS A 34 -5.17 -11.91 0.43
N LEU A 35 -5.27 -11.03 1.43
CA LEU A 35 -5.60 -9.62 1.24
C LEU A 35 -4.54 -8.91 0.38
N MET A 36 -3.25 -9.13 0.67
CA MET A 36 -2.17 -8.58 -0.13
C MET A 36 -2.25 -9.01 -1.59
N ALA A 37 -2.45 -10.30 -1.85
CA ALA A 37 -2.60 -10.83 -3.20
C ALA A 37 -3.80 -10.23 -3.93
N LYS A 38 -4.98 -10.23 -3.30
CA LYS A 38 -6.22 -9.69 -3.87
C LYS A 38 -6.08 -8.21 -4.20
N GLY A 39 -5.61 -7.41 -3.24
CA GLY A 39 -5.45 -5.98 -3.44
C GLY A 39 -4.34 -5.62 -4.42
N ALA A 40 -3.26 -6.40 -4.50
CA ALA A 40 -2.26 -6.25 -5.55
C ALA A 40 -2.89 -6.47 -6.94
N LEU A 41 -3.68 -7.54 -7.12
CA LEU A 41 -4.34 -7.84 -8.39
C LEU A 41 -5.31 -6.75 -8.84
N GLU A 42 -6.01 -6.10 -7.91
CA GLU A 42 -6.90 -4.96 -8.18
C GLU A 42 -6.13 -3.71 -8.65
N LEU A 43 -4.88 -3.56 -8.20
CA LEU A 43 -4.03 -2.40 -8.48
C LEU A 43 -3.08 -2.59 -9.66
N MET A 44 -2.79 -3.83 -10.06
CA MET A 44 -1.96 -4.16 -11.21
C MET A 44 -2.50 -3.53 -12.49
N THR A 45 -1.58 -3.06 -13.33
CA THR A 45 -1.87 -2.74 -14.72
C THR A 45 -2.16 -4.03 -15.51
N PRO A 46 -2.81 -3.94 -16.68
CA PRO A 46 -3.04 -5.12 -17.51
C PRO A 46 -1.75 -5.86 -17.88
N GLN A 47 -0.64 -5.14 -18.06
CA GLN A 47 0.65 -5.74 -18.36
C GLN A 47 1.24 -6.48 -17.15
N GLU A 48 1.24 -5.86 -15.97
CA GLU A 48 1.70 -6.51 -14.74
C GLU A 48 0.87 -7.75 -14.39
N ARG A 49 -0.44 -7.74 -14.68
CA ARG A 49 -1.28 -8.92 -14.51
C ARG A 49 -0.86 -10.06 -15.44
N LYS A 50 -0.60 -9.79 -16.72
CA LYS A 50 -0.07 -10.79 -17.66
C LYS A 50 1.28 -11.33 -17.22
N ASP A 51 2.15 -10.44 -16.75
CA ASP A 51 3.47 -10.79 -16.23
C ASP A 51 3.35 -11.68 -14.99
N TYR A 52 2.44 -11.35 -14.07
CA TYR A 52 2.13 -12.14 -12.89
C TYR A 52 1.57 -13.52 -13.25
N GLU A 53 0.63 -13.61 -14.19
CA GLU A 53 0.08 -14.87 -14.72
C GLU A 53 1.15 -15.74 -15.41
N ALA A 54 2.20 -15.11 -15.96
CA ALA A 54 3.38 -15.79 -16.50
C ALA A 54 4.43 -16.18 -15.43
N GLY A 55 4.12 -16.00 -14.14
CA GLY A 55 4.97 -16.37 -13.01
C GLY A 55 6.01 -15.32 -12.60
N LYS A 56 5.93 -14.08 -13.10
CA LYS A 56 6.80 -12.99 -12.67
C LYS A 56 6.33 -12.39 -11.34
N THR A 57 7.26 -11.76 -10.63
CA THR A 57 6.99 -11.09 -9.35
C THR A 57 6.38 -9.71 -9.56
N VAL A 58 5.62 -9.25 -8.56
CA VAL A 58 5.03 -7.91 -8.52
C VAL A 58 5.73 -7.11 -7.44
N ASN A 59 6.15 -5.89 -7.81
CA ASN A 59 6.83 -5.01 -6.87
C ASN A 59 5.83 -4.35 -5.92
N MET A 60 6.00 -4.61 -4.63
CA MET A 60 5.23 -4.02 -3.54
C MET A 60 6.19 -3.54 -2.47
N ILE A 61 5.94 -2.36 -1.90
CA ILE A 61 6.73 -1.80 -0.81
C ILE A 61 5.82 -1.61 0.38
N GLY A 62 6.08 -2.34 1.45
CA GLY A 62 5.50 -2.07 2.76
C GLY A 62 6.21 -0.90 3.42
N PHE A 63 5.46 -0.07 4.15
CA PHE A 63 6.04 0.97 5.00
C PHE A 63 5.82 0.62 6.46
N GLN A 64 6.92 0.46 7.20
CA GLN A 64 6.88 0.30 8.64
C GLN A 64 7.16 1.65 9.32
N SER A 65 6.13 2.19 9.96
CA SER A 65 6.19 3.43 10.73
C SER A 65 7.07 3.29 11.97
N ALA A 66 7.91 4.28 12.26
CA ALA A 66 8.66 4.30 13.53
C ALA A 66 7.73 4.55 14.73
N SER A 67 6.62 5.25 14.52
CA SER A 67 5.58 5.44 15.54
C SER A 67 4.80 4.13 15.78
N ARG A 68 4.90 3.58 17.00
CA ARG A 68 4.35 2.27 17.42
C ARG A 68 2.82 2.27 17.59
N GLY A 69 2.07 2.78 16.63
CA GLY A 69 0.62 2.61 16.55
C GLY A 69 -0.20 3.24 17.70
N VAL A 70 0.40 4.04 18.57
CA VAL A 70 -0.30 4.71 19.68
C VAL A 70 -1.23 5.78 19.11
N VAL A 71 -2.50 5.76 19.51
CA VAL A 71 -3.53 6.72 19.05
C VAL A 71 -3.10 8.17 19.28
N LEU A 72 -2.41 8.44 20.39
CA LEU A 72 -1.90 9.77 20.73
C LEU A 72 -0.82 10.26 19.74
N ASP A 73 0.07 9.38 19.28
CA ASP A 73 1.10 9.72 18.31
C ASP A 73 0.46 10.09 16.96
N LYS A 74 -0.56 9.31 16.54
CA LYS A 74 -1.34 9.57 15.31
C LYS A 74 -2.01 10.95 15.33
N LEU A 75 -2.70 11.28 16.43
CA LEU A 75 -3.37 12.57 16.60
C LEU A 75 -2.37 13.73 16.60
N THR A 76 -1.21 13.54 17.23
CA THR A 76 -0.14 14.54 17.29
C THR A 76 0.46 14.79 15.90
N SER A 77 0.73 13.73 15.14
CA SER A 77 1.25 13.85 13.76
C SER A 77 0.25 14.51 12.81
N MET A 78 -1.05 14.19 12.91
CA MET A 78 -2.09 14.87 12.13
C MET A 78 -2.20 16.36 12.48
N ALA A 79 -2.10 16.71 13.77
CA ALA A 79 -2.10 18.10 14.23
C ALA A 79 -0.82 18.87 13.83
N ASN A 80 0.32 18.18 13.73
CA ASN A 80 1.56 18.78 13.24
C ASN A 80 1.48 19.10 11.74
N LEU A 81 0.91 18.20 10.95
CA LEU A 81 0.67 18.42 9.52
C LEU A 81 -0.26 19.61 9.26
N SER A 82 -1.32 19.76 10.05
CA SER A 82 -2.20 20.93 9.93
C SER A 82 -1.50 22.25 10.32
N LYS A 83 -0.43 22.17 11.11
CA LYS A 83 0.46 23.30 11.47
C LYS A 83 1.67 23.46 10.55
N GLY A 84 1.75 22.70 9.45
CA GLY A 84 2.85 22.77 8.49
C GLY A 84 4.15 22.11 8.94
N LYS A 85 4.16 21.38 10.07
CA LYS A 85 5.31 20.55 10.49
C LYS A 85 5.22 19.19 9.82
N ILE A 86 6.27 18.81 9.10
CA ILE A 86 6.34 17.55 8.37
C ILE A 86 6.94 16.48 9.29
N ASP A 87 6.27 15.35 9.35
CA ASP A 87 6.69 14.16 10.09
C ASP A 87 7.74 13.38 9.29
N GLU A 88 8.76 12.83 9.96
CA GLU A 88 9.85 12.07 9.31
C GLU A 88 9.36 10.84 8.55
N ASP A 89 8.30 10.17 9.04
CA ASP A 89 7.68 9.05 8.34
C ASP A 89 7.07 9.51 7.01
N VAL A 90 6.50 10.74 6.97
CA VAL A 90 5.95 11.34 5.74
C VAL A 90 7.08 11.66 4.75
N VAL A 91 8.17 12.26 5.21
CA VAL A 91 9.35 12.53 4.36
C VAL A 91 9.88 11.22 3.75
N THR A 92 10.01 10.19 4.58
CA THR A 92 10.52 8.89 4.16
C THR A 92 9.59 8.23 3.14
N ALA A 93 8.28 8.26 3.38
CA ALA A 93 7.30 7.72 2.44
C ALA A 93 7.33 8.45 1.08
N ILE A 94 7.48 9.78 1.08
CA ILE A 94 7.62 10.57 -0.16
C ILE A 94 8.86 10.15 -0.94
N ALA A 95 10.02 10.05 -0.26
CA ALA A 95 11.26 9.63 -0.91
C ALA A 95 11.16 8.22 -1.51
N MET A 96 10.45 7.30 -0.85
CA MET A 96 10.17 5.97 -1.42
C MET A 96 9.28 6.04 -2.65
N MET A 97 8.25 6.90 -2.63
CA MET A 97 7.34 7.10 -3.76
C MET A 97 8.05 7.65 -4.99
N GLU A 98 8.96 8.61 -4.80
CA GLU A 98 9.77 9.18 -5.87
C GLU A 98 10.78 8.16 -6.43
N LYS A 99 11.41 7.38 -5.55
CA LYS A 99 12.42 6.38 -5.94
C LYS A 99 11.85 5.20 -6.71
N TYR A 100 10.62 4.79 -6.40
CA TYR A 100 10.00 3.59 -6.96
C TYR A 100 8.66 3.90 -7.64
N PRO A 101 8.68 4.70 -8.72
CA PRO A 101 7.46 5.15 -9.38
C PRO A 101 6.66 3.96 -9.92
N GLY A 102 5.34 4.09 -9.85
CA GLY A 102 4.44 3.03 -10.26
C GLY A 102 4.35 1.85 -9.29
N THR A 103 5.16 1.75 -8.23
CA THR A 103 5.08 0.63 -7.27
C THR A 103 3.76 0.65 -6.47
N ILE A 104 3.34 -0.52 -5.96
CA ILE A 104 2.22 -0.62 -5.02
C ILE A 104 2.75 -0.41 -3.60
N PHE A 105 2.31 0.66 -2.94
CA PHE A 105 2.67 0.99 -1.57
C PHE A 105 1.65 0.39 -0.59
N VAL A 106 2.11 -0.42 0.35
CA VAL A 106 1.26 -1.18 1.27
C VAL A 106 1.25 -0.54 2.64
N SER A 107 0.04 -0.23 3.13
CA SER A 107 -0.25 0.25 4.47
C SER A 107 -0.92 -0.85 5.28
N ASP A 108 -0.32 -1.21 6.41
CA ASP A 108 -0.68 -2.36 7.23
C ASP A 108 -1.12 -1.99 8.65
N ASN A 109 -1.81 -0.85 8.83
CA ASN A 109 -2.41 -0.27 10.07
C ASN A 109 -1.85 1.10 10.49
N ASN A 110 -0.91 1.67 9.73
CA ASN A 110 -0.42 3.03 9.96
C ASN A 110 -1.18 4.06 9.11
N ASP A 111 -1.30 5.28 9.62
CA ASP A 111 -1.92 6.40 8.91
C ASP A 111 -0.90 7.17 8.06
N VAL A 112 0.35 6.71 7.98
CA VAL A 112 1.46 7.42 7.34
C VAL A 112 1.11 7.73 5.90
N PHE A 113 0.61 6.76 5.13
CA PHE A 113 0.23 7.02 3.75
C PHE A 113 -0.96 7.99 3.63
N VAL A 114 -1.90 7.99 4.58
CA VAL A 114 -2.98 9.00 4.61
C VAL A 114 -2.39 10.40 4.83
N ARG A 115 -1.48 10.52 5.79
CA ARG A 115 -0.75 11.74 6.11
C ARG A 115 0.09 12.23 4.92
N THR A 116 0.80 11.33 4.25
CA THR A 116 1.58 11.58 3.03
C THR A 116 0.69 12.06 1.89
N ILE A 117 -0.46 11.40 1.66
CA ILE A 117 -1.44 11.83 0.64
C ILE A 117 -1.96 13.22 0.95
N MET A 118 -2.30 13.51 2.21
CA MET A 118 -2.77 14.83 2.63
C MET A 118 -1.70 15.92 2.41
N TYR A 119 -0.44 15.63 2.71
CA TYR A 119 0.68 16.54 2.50
C TYR A 119 0.94 16.80 1.02
N LEU A 120 1.12 15.74 0.22
CA LEU A 120 1.37 15.84 -1.23
C LEU A 120 0.21 16.52 -1.97
N GLY A 121 -1.02 16.37 -1.49
CA GLY A 121 -2.19 17.03 -2.08
C GLY A 121 -2.14 18.56 -2.06
N GLN A 122 -1.29 19.17 -1.23
CA GLN A 122 -1.17 20.62 -1.08
C GLN A 122 -0.45 21.29 -2.26
N SER A 123 0.40 20.58 -2.99
CA SER A 123 1.17 21.11 -4.13
C SER A 123 0.78 20.45 -5.46
N GLU A 124 1.11 21.08 -6.58
CA GLU A 124 0.85 20.50 -7.90
C GLU A 124 1.76 19.30 -8.18
N GLU A 125 3.03 19.41 -7.81
CA GLU A 125 4.05 18.38 -7.92
C GLU A 125 3.66 17.15 -7.10
N GLY A 126 3.19 17.35 -5.87
CA GLY A 126 2.73 16.25 -5.02
C GLY A 126 1.48 15.58 -5.59
N ARG A 127 0.54 16.34 -6.18
CA ARG A 127 -0.62 15.75 -6.89
C ARG A 127 -0.21 14.93 -8.11
N LYS A 128 0.83 15.35 -8.86
CA LYS A 128 1.39 14.57 -9.98
C LYS A 128 1.96 13.25 -9.49
N LEU A 129 2.72 13.26 -8.39
CA LEU A 129 3.25 12.06 -7.77
C LEU A 129 2.12 11.11 -7.30
N LEU A 130 1.08 11.64 -6.66
CA LEU A 130 -0.08 10.86 -6.21
C LEU A 130 -0.78 10.15 -7.37
N LYS A 131 -1.04 10.85 -8.48
CA LYS A 131 -1.71 10.27 -9.66
C LYS A 131 -0.95 9.06 -10.24
N GLY A 132 0.38 9.06 -10.14
CA GLY A 132 1.22 7.93 -10.56
C GLY A 132 1.37 6.81 -9.52
N SER A 133 0.82 6.98 -8.33
CA SER A 133 1.01 6.08 -7.19
C SER A 133 -0.20 5.15 -6.99
N ARG A 134 0.06 3.99 -6.36
CA ARG A 134 -0.95 2.97 -6.08
C ARG A 134 -0.83 2.54 -4.63
N PHE A 135 -1.95 2.57 -3.90
CA PHE A 135 -1.94 2.31 -2.45
C PHE A 135 -2.82 1.11 -2.08
N LEU A 136 -2.23 0.16 -1.37
CA LEU A 136 -2.91 -1.00 -0.83
C LEU A 136 -3.07 -0.84 0.68
N PHE A 137 -4.30 -0.80 1.17
CA PHE A 137 -4.61 -0.67 2.59
C PHE A 137 -5.19 -1.97 3.12
N ILE A 138 -4.45 -2.67 3.98
CA ILE A 138 -4.86 -3.96 4.55
C ILE A 138 -5.91 -3.77 5.68
N ASN A 139 -6.03 -2.57 6.23
CA ASN A 139 -7.05 -2.20 7.24
C ASN A 139 -7.97 -1.09 6.71
N ASN A 140 -9.26 -1.18 7.04
CA ASN A 140 -10.31 -0.24 6.66
C ASN A 140 -10.48 0.99 7.57
N PHE A 141 -9.67 1.16 8.62
CA PHE A 141 -9.79 2.26 9.58
C PHE A 141 -9.90 3.65 8.93
N ASN A 142 -9.17 3.87 7.83
CA ASN A 142 -9.16 5.14 7.10
C ASN A 142 -9.92 5.08 5.75
N GLU A 143 -10.75 4.07 5.51
CA GLU A 143 -11.37 3.82 4.19
C GLU A 143 -12.13 5.04 3.65
N SER A 144 -12.99 5.64 4.48
CA SER A 144 -13.77 6.82 4.08
C SER A 144 -12.87 7.99 3.69
N LYS A 145 -11.81 8.25 4.47
CA LYS A 145 -10.89 9.35 4.22
C LYS A 145 -10.06 9.11 2.96
N VAL A 146 -9.56 7.90 2.76
CA VAL A 146 -8.80 7.55 1.56
C VAL A 146 -9.68 7.64 0.32
N ARG A 147 -10.94 7.20 0.39
CA ARG A 147 -11.89 7.33 -0.72
C ARG A 147 -12.11 8.79 -1.13
N GLU A 148 -12.31 9.69 -0.17
CA GLU A 148 -12.42 11.14 -0.42
C GLU A 148 -11.15 11.69 -1.09
N LEU A 149 -9.97 11.36 -0.54
CA LEU A 149 -8.69 11.83 -1.07
C LEU A 149 -8.41 11.27 -2.48
N ALA A 150 -8.79 10.02 -2.74
CA ALA A 150 -8.61 9.38 -4.05
C ALA A 150 -9.48 10.05 -5.12
N GLN A 151 -10.72 10.40 -4.80
CA GLN A 151 -11.57 11.18 -5.70
C GLN A 151 -10.96 12.57 -5.96
N LYS A 152 -10.42 13.20 -4.93
CA LYS A 152 -9.84 14.55 -5.03
C LYS A 152 -8.52 14.59 -5.81
N TYR A 153 -7.65 13.59 -5.63
CA TYR A 153 -6.28 13.60 -6.17
C TYR A 153 -6.03 12.54 -7.25
N ASN A 154 -7.04 11.74 -7.58
CA ASN A 154 -7.05 10.77 -8.69
C ASN A 154 -5.90 9.74 -8.65
N PHE A 155 -5.63 9.18 -7.46
CA PHE A 155 -4.72 8.05 -7.28
C PHE A 155 -5.49 6.74 -7.18
N LYS A 156 -4.82 5.62 -7.48
CA LYS A 156 -5.41 4.28 -7.36
C LYS A 156 -5.25 3.74 -5.95
N TYR A 157 -6.26 3.06 -5.45
CA TYR A 157 -6.20 2.43 -4.13
C TYR A 157 -7.03 1.14 -4.08
N SER A 158 -6.70 0.26 -3.14
CA SER A 158 -7.48 -0.95 -2.84
C SER A 158 -7.60 -1.12 -1.32
N PHE A 159 -8.80 -1.49 -0.89
CA PHE A 159 -9.13 -2.01 0.44
C PHE A 159 -9.69 -3.43 0.24
N PRO A 160 -8.83 -4.44 0.03
CA PRO A 160 -9.29 -5.79 -0.23
C PRO A 160 -10.08 -6.32 0.97
N LYS A 161 -11.03 -7.20 0.69
CA LYS A 161 -11.81 -7.92 1.69
C LYS A 161 -11.69 -9.41 1.43
N LEU A 162 -11.60 -10.22 2.49
CA LEU A 162 -11.73 -11.65 2.35
C LEU A 162 -13.15 -11.97 1.87
N ASP A 163 -13.26 -12.93 0.96
CA ASP A 163 -14.56 -13.47 0.57
C ASP A 163 -15.03 -14.36 1.74
N ASN A 164 -16.17 -14.00 2.33
CA ASN A 164 -16.79 -14.74 3.43
C ASN A 164 -17.39 -16.06 2.95
#